data_AF-A0A1M7Z2Z7-F1
#
_entry.id   AF-A0A1M7Z2Z7-F1
#
_cell.length_a   1.000
_cell.length_b   1.000
_cell.length_c   1.000
_cell.angle_alpha   90.00
_cell.angle_beta   90.00
_cell.angle_gamma   90.00
#
_symmetry.space_group_name_H-M   'P 1'
#
loop_
_entity.id
_entity.type
_entity.pdbx_description
1 polymer ?
#
loop_
_entity_poly.entity_id
_entity_poly.type
_entity_poly.pdbx_seq_one_letter_code
_entity_poly.pdbx_strand_id
1 'polypeptide(L)'
;MILMKYIDLPANLKSQIVEDKFLLAYQLIDSENIIIWVINDHVERRDELEFLPSENRFLSLNERKKRLLDSEEFSLSDMAVKVIVKYDFEPDTNVLYECFNMISENSGLKIAEESRAFYSAYKPDSKKLIVQKLEKLNFPVKYQTFSVDEKINYWVEKMYRFRHQVGESGCEEDDAFDANLVENMKKIDPDILDILPDCLEKLAQIEQVNHLKLTEAFEKRTGYKLG
;
A
#
# COMPACT_ATOMS: atom_id res chain seq x y z
N MET A 1 0.06 -22.26 -2.39
CA MET A 1 -1.26 -22.12 -3.02
C MET A 1 -1.09 -22.13 -4.53
N ILE A 2 -2.07 -22.66 -5.27
CA ILE A 2 -2.05 -22.74 -6.74
C ILE A 2 -3.18 -21.87 -7.27
N LEU A 3 -2.87 -20.90 -8.13
CA LEU A 3 -3.89 -20.06 -8.78
C LEU A 3 -4.70 -20.89 -9.78
N MET A 4 -6.01 -20.77 -9.73
CA MET A 4 -6.96 -21.46 -10.61
C MET A 4 -7.76 -20.45 -11.43
N LYS A 5 -7.93 -20.72 -12.72
CA LYS A 5 -8.92 -20.02 -13.55
C LYS A 5 -10.27 -20.71 -13.41
N TYR A 6 -11.34 -20.01 -13.79
CA TYR A 6 -12.69 -20.56 -13.74
C TYR A 6 -12.82 -21.91 -14.47
N ILE A 7 -12.21 -22.04 -15.65
CA ILE A 7 -12.24 -23.28 -16.44
C ILE A 7 -11.63 -24.48 -15.71
N ASP A 8 -10.64 -24.24 -14.85
CA ASP A 8 -9.90 -25.26 -14.10
C ASP A 8 -10.62 -25.68 -12.82
N LEU A 9 -11.69 -24.97 -12.43
CA LEU A 9 -12.46 -25.33 -11.24
C LEU A 9 -13.14 -26.70 -11.41
N PRO A 10 -13.27 -27.49 -10.33
CA PRO A 10 -14.07 -28.71 -10.32
C PRO A 10 -15.50 -28.47 -10.83
N ALA A 11 -16.05 -29.41 -11.59
CA ALA A 11 -17.36 -29.24 -12.25
C ALA A 11 -18.51 -28.94 -11.25
N ASN A 12 -18.46 -29.58 -10.10
CA ASN A 12 -19.37 -29.38 -8.96
C ASN A 12 -19.23 -27.99 -8.31
N LEU A 13 -18.04 -27.39 -8.34
CA LEU A 13 -17.84 -26.01 -7.89
C LEU A 13 -18.33 -25.01 -8.95
N LYS A 14 -18.05 -25.27 -10.24
CA LYS A 14 -18.56 -24.45 -11.35
C LYS A 14 -20.08 -24.37 -11.36
N SER A 15 -20.78 -25.44 -11.02
CA SER A 15 -22.25 -25.39 -10.96
C SER A 15 -22.81 -24.55 -9.80
N GLN A 16 -21.97 -24.09 -8.87
CA GLN A 16 -22.37 -23.30 -7.70
C GLN A 16 -21.90 -21.84 -7.77
N ILE A 17 -21.06 -21.49 -8.73
CA ILE A 17 -20.50 -20.13 -8.90
C ILE A 17 -20.89 -19.62 -10.28
N VAL A 18 -21.46 -18.42 -10.34
CA VAL A 18 -21.74 -17.75 -11.61
C VAL A 18 -20.43 -17.24 -12.20
N GLU A 19 -20.11 -17.63 -13.43
CA GLU A 19 -18.84 -17.26 -14.11
C GLU A 19 -18.60 -15.75 -14.14
N ASP A 20 -19.63 -14.96 -14.44
CA ASP A 20 -19.53 -13.49 -14.49
C ASP A 20 -19.23 -12.84 -13.13
N LYS A 21 -19.42 -13.57 -12.03
CA LYS A 21 -19.09 -13.11 -10.67
C LYS A 21 -17.74 -13.60 -10.21
N PHE A 22 -17.13 -14.56 -10.88
CA PHE A 22 -15.84 -15.12 -10.51
C PHE A 22 -14.72 -14.09 -10.74
N LEU A 23 -13.90 -13.88 -9.72
CA LEU A 23 -12.71 -13.04 -9.82
C LEU A 23 -11.45 -13.90 -9.93
N LEU A 24 -11.24 -14.79 -8.97
CA LEU A 24 -10.09 -15.69 -8.92
C LEU A 24 -10.30 -16.80 -7.89
N ALA A 25 -9.50 -17.85 -7.97
CA ALA A 25 -9.47 -18.90 -6.97
C ALA A 25 -8.06 -19.42 -6.71
N TYR A 26 -7.84 -19.95 -5.51
CA TYR A 26 -6.61 -20.60 -5.09
C TYR A 26 -6.89 -21.96 -4.48
N GLN A 27 -6.21 -23.00 -4.97
CA GLN A 27 -6.15 -24.28 -4.25
C GLN A 27 -5.06 -24.22 -3.17
N LEU A 28 -5.45 -24.56 -1.94
CA LEU A 28 -4.52 -24.70 -0.82
C LEU A 28 -3.82 -26.05 -0.92
N ILE A 29 -2.49 -26.04 -0.79
CA ILE A 29 -1.68 -27.26 -0.97
C ILE A 29 -1.85 -28.19 0.23
N ASP A 30 -1.97 -27.63 1.43
CA ASP A 30 -1.96 -28.42 2.67
C ASP A 30 -3.33 -29.04 3.01
N SER A 31 -4.42 -28.39 2.58
CA SER A 31 -5.80 -28.84 2.89
C SER A 31 -6.60 -29.26 1.67
N GLU A 32 -6.09 -29.04 0.46
CA GLU A 32 -6.81 -29.17 -0.82
C GLU A 32 -8.05 -28.28 -0.96
N ASN A 33 -8.39 -27.46 0.05
CA ASN A 33 -9.51 -26.52 0.00
C ASN A 33 -9.27 -25.49 -1.11
N ILE A 34 -10.36 -24.98 -1.67
CA ILE A 34 -10.31 -23.97 -2.71
C ILE A 34 -10.87 -22.66 -2.14
N ILE A 35 -10.03 -21.63 -2.07
CA ILE A 35 -10.46 -20.26 -1.77
C ILE A 35 -10.93 -19.62 -3.07
N ILE A 36 -12.13 -19.07 -3.09
CA ILE A 36 -12.72 -18.41 -4.26
C ILE A 36 -13.09 -16.99 -3.89
N TRP A 37 -12.71 -16.03 -4.73
CA TRP A 37 -13.21 -14.66 -4.64
C TRP A 37 -14.25 -14.43 -5.72
N VAL A 38 -15.39 -13.90 -5.31
CA VAL A 38 -16.51 -13.53 -6.19
C VAL A 38 -16.93 -12.09 -5.95
N ILE A 39 -17.63 -11.49 -6.91
CA ILE A 39 -18.33 -10.23 -6.68
C ILE A 39 -19.62 -10.51 -5.89
N ASN A 40 -19.77 -9.85 -4.74
CA ASN A 40 -20.98 -9.83 -3.97
C ASN A 40 -21.82 -8.60 -4.35
N ASP A 41 -22.95 -8.85 -5.01
CA ASP A 41 -23.84 -7.82 -5.54
C ASP A 41 -24.56 -7.01 -4.46
N HIS A 42 -24.66 -7.52 -3.23
CA HIS A 42 -25.33 -6.81 -2.14
C HIS A 42 -24.49 -5.66 -1.59
N VAL A 43 -23.17 -5.79 -1.65
CA VAL A 43 -22.21 -4.82 -1.10
C VAL A 43 -21.31 -4.21 -2.17
N GLU A 44 -21.46 -4.62 -3.43
CA GLU A 44 -20.62 -4.23 -4.58
C GLU A 44 -19.11 -4.38 -4.30
N ARG A 45 -18.76 -5.44 -3.55
CA ARG A 45 -17.39 -5.75 -3.13
C ARG A 45 -17.07 -7.21 -3.39
N ARG A 46 -15.79 -7.56 -3.33
CA ARG A 46 -15.37 -8.96 -3.35
C ARG A 46 -15.81 -9.67 -2.08
N ASP A 47 -16.23 -10.92 -2.20
CA ASP A 47 -16.51 -11.84 -1.11
C ASP A 47 -15.61 -13.07 -1.24
N GLU A 48 -15.10 -13.57 -0.12
CA GLU A 48 -14.23 -14.74 -0.07
C GLU A 48 -14.98 -15.95 0.45
N LEU A 49 -15.01 -17.00 -0.37
CA LEU A 49 -15.61 -18.29 -0.07
C LEU A 49 -14.51 -19.35 0.06
N GLU A 50 -14.74 -20.35 0.91
CA GLU A 50 -13.85 -21.51 1.03
C GLU A 50 -14.65 -22.78 0.75
N PHE A 51 -14.27 -23.46 -0.32
CA PHE A 51 -14.87 -24.71 -0.77
C PHE A 51 -14.04 -25.90 -0.30
N LEU A 52 -14.73 -26.90 0.24
CA LEU A 52 -14.14 -28.16 0.70
C LEU A 52 -14.48 -29.25 -0.33
N PRO A 53 -13.53 -29.66 -1.21
CA PRO A 53 -13.82 -30.61 -2.28
C PRO A 53 -14.29 -31.98 -1.79
N SER A 54 -13.75 -32.45 -0.66
CA SER A 54 -14.08 -33.76 -0.08
C SER A 54 -15.55 -33.89 0.35
N GLU A 55 -16.17 -32.78 0.76
CA GLU A 55 -17.57 -32.73 1.20
C GLU A 55 -18.49 -32.05 0.17
N ASN A 56 -17.93 -31.58 -0.96
CA ASN A 56 -18.64 -30.88 -2.02
C ASN A 56 -19.51 -29.71 -1.52
N ARG A 57 -18.97 -28.88 -0.62
CA ARG A 57 -19.70 -27.74 -0.05
C ARG A 57 -18.79 -26.58 0.32
N PHE A 58 -19.39 -25.41 0.51
CA PHE A 58 -18.74 -24.28 1.14
C PHE A 58 -18.72 -24.41 2.67
N LEU A 59 -17.65 -23.92 3.27
CA LEU A 59 -17.58 -23.71 4.70
C LEU A 59 -18.35 -22.44 5.08
N SER A 60 -19.09 -22.53 6.17
CA SER A 60 -19.66 -21.35 6.81
C SER A 60 -18.56 -20.47 7.43
N LEU A 61 -18.83 -19.19 7.62
CA LEU A 61 -17.93 -18.27 8.31
C LEU A 61 -17.53 -18.79 9.71
N ASN A 62 -18.46 -19.43 10.44
CA ASN A 62 -18.20 -20.00 11.75
C ASN A 62 -17.21 -21.17 11.70
N GLU A 63 -17.28 -22.02 10.67
CA GLU A 63 -16.30 -23.10 10.47
C GLU A 63 -14.93 -22.54 10.12
N ARG A 64 -14.88 -21.52 9.27
CA ARG A 64 -13.63 -20.83 8.89
C ARG A 64 -12.99 -20.14 10.10
N LYS A 65 -13.78 -19.46 10.93
CA LYS A 65 -13.32 -18.84 12.18
C LYS A 65 -12.69 -19.83 13.17
N LYS A 66 -13.23 -21.06 13.26
CA LYS A 66 -12.66 -22.12 14.10
C LYS A 66 -11.33 -22.66 13.59
N ARG A 67 -10.98 -22.38 12.34
CA ARG A 67 -9.74 -22.81 11.68
C ARG A 67 -8.72 -21.68 11.54
N LEU A 68 -9.00 -20.51 12.13
CA LEU A 68 -8.05 -19.41 12.13
C LEU A 68 -6.76 -19.84 12.83
N LEU A 69 -5.66 -19.34 12.30
CA LEU A 69 -4.34 -19.49 12.90
C LEU A 69 -4.31 -18.72 14.23
N ASP A 70 -3.56 -19.25 15.20
CA ASP A 70 -3.27 -18.54 16.44
C ASP A 70 -2.49 -17.25 16.15
N SER A 71 -2.58 -16.28 17.05
CA SER A 71 -1.80 -15.06 16.95
C SER A 71 -0.31 -15.35 17.06
N GLU A 72 0.48 -14.76 16.18
CA GLU A 72 1.93 -14.89 16.18
C GLU A 72 2.58 -13.60 16.64
N GLU A 73 3.77 -13.70 17.23
CA GLU A 73 4.54 -12.54 17.66
C GLU A 73 5.99 -12.67 17.19
N PHE A 74 6.57 -11.55 16.77
CA PHE A 74 8.01 -11.46 16.51
C PHE A 74 8.52 -10.04 16.77
N SER A 75 9.82 -9.92 17.01
CA SER A 75 10.47 -8.63 17.26
C SER A 75 11.35 -8.19 16.09
N LEU A 76 11.35 -6.90 15.84
CA LEU A 76 12.30 -6.17 15.01
C LEU A 76 13.29 -5.48 15.95
N SER A 77 14.25 -6.25 16.48
CA SER A 77 15.17 -5.78 17.53
C SER A 77 15.93 -4.50 17.15
N ASP A 78 16.36 -4.38 15.90
CA ASP A 78 17.07 -3.19 15.39
C ASP A 78 16.22 -1.90 15.45
N MET A 79 14.90 -2.03 15.54
CA MET A 79 13.96 -0.91 15.62
C MET A 79 13.27 -0.81 16.99
N ALA A 80 13.57 -1.72 17.93
CA ALA A 80 12.87 -1.85 19.21
C ALA A 80 11.33 -1.90 19.03
N VAL A 81 10.86 -2.73 18.08
CA VAL A 81 9.44 -2.92 17.78
C VAL A 81 9.05 -4.37 17.93
N LYS A 82 8.02 -4.63 18.72
CA LYS A 82 7.31 -5.92 18.79
C LYS A 82 6.13 -5.88 17.81
N VAL A 83 5.96 -6.94 17.04
CA VAL A 83 4.84 -7.11 16.11
C VAL A 83 3.95 -8.24 16.61
N ILE A 84 2.64 -7.96 16.68
CA ILE A 84 1.62 -8.97 16.94
C ILE A 84 0.81 -9.15 15.66
N VAL A 85 0.82 -10.37 15.13
CA VAL A 85 0.05 -10.77 13.94
C VAL A 85 -1.24 -11.42 14.41
N LYS A 86 -2.36 -10.93 13.89
CA LYS A 86 -3.68 -11.51 14.11
C LYS A 86 -4.37 -11.77 12.78
N TYR A 87 -5.31 -12.69 12.80
CA TYR A 87 -6.10 -13.04 11.63
C TYR A 87 -7.56 -12.78 11.94
N ASP A 88 -8.25 -12.06 11.06
CA ASP A 88 -9.67 -11.82 11.21
C ASP A 88 -10.35 -11.67 9.85
N PHE A 89 -11.66 -11.91 9.82
CA PHE A 89 -12.47 -11.75 8.63
C PHE A 89 -13.03 -10.33 8.58
N GLU A 90 -12.85 -9.67 7.43
CA GLU A 90 -13.49 -8.37 7.20
C GLU A 90 -15.02 -8.52 7.28
N PRO A 91 -15.70 -7.61 8.01
CA PRO A 91 -17.15 -7.56 8.02
C PRO A 91 -17.69 -7.45 6.59
N ASP A 92 -18.82 -8.11 6.33
CA ASP A 92 -19.57 -8.05 5.05
C ASP A 92 -18.94 -8.76 3.84
N THR A 93 -17.62 -8.99 3.81
CA THR A 93 -16.92 -9.60 2.66
C THR A 93 -16.29 -10.96 2.96
N ASN A 94 -16.27 -11.39 4.22
CA ASN A 94 -15.68 -12.66 4.67
C ASN A 94 -14.24 -12.89 4.18
N VAL A 95 -13.54 -11.84 3.76
CA VAL A 95 -12.16 -11.89 3.30
C VAL A 95 -11.27 -12.05 4.53
N LEU A 96 -10.41 -13.05 4.52
CA LEU A 96 -9.44 -13.22 5.59
C LEU A 96 -8.34 -12.16 5.47
N TYR A 97 -8.13 -11.40 6.54
CA TYR A 97 -7.02 -10.45 6.66
C TYR A 97 -5.99 -10.94 7.68
N GLU A 98 -4.74 -10.62 7.38
CA GLU A 98 -3.61 -10.65 8.29
C GLU A 98 -3.36 -9.22 8.77
N CYS A 99 -3.46 -9.01 10.08
CA CYS A 99 -3.38 -7.71 10.74
C CYS A 99 -2.11 -7.63 11.60
N PHE A 100 -1.27 -6.64 11.31
CA PHE A 100 0.01 -6.40 11.98
C PHE A 100 -0.11 -5.22 12.93
N ASN A 101 -0.07 -5.49 14.23
CA ASN A 101 0.01 -4.45 15.25
C ASN A 101 1.47 -4.23 15.64
N MET A 102 2.00 -3.05 15.36
CA MET A 102 3.37 -2.65 15.67
C MET A 102 3.39 -1.89 17.00
N ILE A 103 4.13 -2.39 17.97
CA ILE A 103 4.20 -1.87 19.34
C ILE A 103 5.65 -1.53 19.67
N SER A 104 5.88 -0.35 20.23
CA SER A 104 7.21 0.05 20.70
C SER A 104 7.61 -0.79 21.91
N GLU A 105 8.77 -1.44 21.87
CA GLU A 105 9.30 -2.17 23.03
C GLU A 105 9.73 -1.21 24.15
N ASN A 106 10.09 0.03 23.80
CA ASN A 106 10.52 1.05 24.77
C ASN A 106 9.35 1.64 25.57
N SER A 107 8.21 1.89 24.93
CA SER A 107 7.06 2.57 25.56
C SER A 107 5.86 1.66 25.81
N GLY A 108 5.81 0.48 25.18
CA GLY A 108 4.64 -0.40 25.18
C GLY A 108 3.45 0.12 24.38
N LEU A 109 3.58 1.27 23.72
CA LEU A 109 2.50 1.91 22.96
C LEU A 109 2.45 1.42 21.51
N LYS A 110 1.24 1.35 20.96
CA LYS A 110 1.02 1.06 19.53
C LYS A 110 1.59 2.20 18.69
N ILE A 111 2.52 1.85 17.82
CA ILE A 111 3.14 2.76 16.84
C ILE A 111 2.25 2.88 15.61
N ALA A 112 1.79 1.74 15.11
CA ALA A 112 1.05 1.65 13.85
C ALA A 112 0.28 0.35 13.73
N GLU A 113 -0.58 0.32 12.72
CA GLU A 113 -1.24 -0.88 12.22
C GLU A 113 -1.09 -0.97 10.71
N GLU A 114 -1.02 -2.19 10.23
CA GLU A 114 -1.13 -2.49 8.80
C GLU A 114 -1.92 -3.78 8.62
N SER A 115 -2.64 -3.91 7.52
CA SER A 115 -3.39 -5.13 7.22
C SER A 115 -3.31 -5.49 5.75
N ARG A 116 -3.49 -6.77 5.44
CA ARG A 116 -3.58 -7.23 4.05
C ARG A 116 -4.46 -8.47 3.96
N ALA A 117 -5.07 -8.69 2.79
CA ALA A 117 -5.73 -9.95 2.49
C ALA A 117 -4.71 -11.11 2.59
N PHE A 118 -5.09 -12.16 3.32
CA PHE A 118 -4.22 -13.29 3.61
C PHE A 118 -3.94 -14.12 2.35
N TYR A 119 -4.97 -14.37 1.54
CA TYR A 119 -4.86 -15.05 0.26
C TYR A 119 -4.63 -14.04 -0.86
N SER A 120 -3.36 -13.84 -1.23
CA SER A 120 -2.97 -12.94 -2.33
C SER A 120 -1.89 -13.60 -3.16
N ALA A 121 -2.01 -13.50 -4.49
CA ALA A 121 -0.97 -13.93 -5.44
C ALA A 121 0.35 -13.19 -5.20
N TYR A 122 0.29 -11.96 -4.71
CA TYR A 122 1.44 -11.18 -4.28
C TYR A 122 1.36 -10.96 -2.76
N LYS A 123 2.03 -11.84 -2.01
CA LYS A 123 2.20 -11.71 -0.56
C LYS A 123 3.66 -11.31 -0.30
N PRO A 124 3.98 -10.02 -0.13
CA PRO A 124 5.34 -9.61 0.21
C PRO A 124 5.73 -10.23 1.55
N ASP A 125 7.03 -10.37 1.80
CA ASP A 125 7.52 -10.78 3.12
C ASP A 125 6.95 -9.85 4.22
N SER A 126 6.41 -10.45 5.28
CA SER A 126 5.73 -9.70 6.36
C SER A 126 6.69 -8.70 7.02
N LYS A 127 7.92 -9.12 7.30
CA LYS A 127 8.95 -8.26 7.88
C LYS A 127 9.26 -7.08 6.96
N LYS A 128 9.41 -7.31 5.66
CA LYS A 128 9.62 -6.24 4.67
C LYS A 128 8.46 -5.24 4.63
N LEU A 129 7.21 -5.70 4.61
CA LEU A 129 6.03 -4.83 4.63
C LEU A 129 6.03 -3.91 5.86
N ILE A 130 6.31 -4.48 7.03
CA ILE A 130 6.33 -3.75 8.30
C ILE A 130 7.49 -2.76 8.35
N VAL A 131 8.69 -3.17 7.96
CA VAL A 131 9.87 -2.29 7.91
C VAL A 131 9.59 -1.09 7.00
N GLN A 132 9.04 -1.31 5.81
CA GLN A 132 8.67 -0.22 4.91
C GLN A 132 7.64 0.75 5.53
N LYS A 133 6.65 0.23 6.26
CA LYS A 133 5.67 1.04 6.97
C LYS A 133 6.33 1.88 8.08
N LEU A 134 7.20 1.28 8.88
CA LEU A 134 7.92 1.96 9.96
C LEU A 134 8.91 2.99 9.42
N GLU A 135 9.65 2.67 8.35
CA GLU A 135 10.54 3.62 7.66
C GLU A 135 9.77 4.82 7.15
N LYS A 136 8.58 4.62 6.56
CA LYS A 136 7.72 5.72 6.10
C LYS A 136 7.25 6.61 7.26
N LEU A 137 6.92 6.02 8.41
CA LEU A 137 6.51 6.76 9.61
C LEU A 137 7.66 7.53 10.25
N ASN A 138 8.87 6.95 10.24
CA ASN A 138 10.07 7.59 10.76
C ASN A 138 10.72 8.56 9.77
N PHE A 139 10.26 8.58 8.52
CA PHE A 139 10.87 9.40 7.47
C PHE A 139 10.92 10.90 7.82
N PRO A 140 9.86 11.55 8.36
CA PRO A 140 9.96 12.95 8.76
C PRO A 140 11.07 13.21 9.78
N VAL A 141 11.24 12.34 10.78
CA VAL A 141 12.32 12.47 11.78
C VAL A 141 13.69 12.31 11.13
N LYS A 142 13.85 11.31 10.25
CA LYS A 142 15.08 11.09 9.48
C LYS A 142 15.38 12.27 8.56
N TYR A 143 14.37 12.83 7.91
CA TYR A 143 14.49 13.97 7.01
C TYR A 143 15.00 15.22 7.74
N GLN A 144 14.62 15.42 9.00
CA GLN A 144 15.13 16.55 9.80
C GLN A 144 16.63 16.47 10.10
N THR A 145 17.26 15.30 9.97
CA THR A 145 18.72 15.18 10.12
C THR A 145 19.49 15.44 8.83
N PHE A 146 18.80 15.68 7.71
CA PHE A 146 19.43 15.96 6.42
C PHE A 146 20.05 17.36 6.45
N SER A 147 21.23 17.48 5.85
CA SER A 147 21.79 18.77 5.45
C SER A 147 20.88 19.47 4.43
N VAL A 148 21.04 20.78 4.27
CA VAL A 148 20.26 21.57 3.29
C VAL A 148 20.40 20.98 1.88
N ASP A 149 21.62 20.60 1.48
CA ASP A 149 21.85 19.97 0.17
C ASP A 149 21.13 18.63 0.00
N GLU A 150 21.10 17.79 1.04
CA GLU A 150 20.35 16.53 1.03
C GLU A 150 18.84 16.76 0.94
N LYS A 151 18.32 17.75 1.67
CA LYS A 151 16.91 18.17 1.59
C LYS A 151 16.55 18.64 0.19
N ILE A 152 17.39 19.47 -0.43
CA ILE A 152 17.22 19.95 -1.81
C ILE A 152 17.23 18.77 -2.78
N ASN A 153 18.25 17.90 -2.71
CA ASN A 153 18.36 16.73 -3.58
C ASN A 153 17.14 15.82 -3.49
N TYR A 154 16.63 15.58 -2.28
CA TYR A 154 15.44 14.76 -2.06
C TYR A 154 14.23 15.31 -2.81
N TRP A 155 13.94 16.61 -2.66
CA TRP A 155 12.77 17.22 -3.29
C TRP A 155 12.92 17.37 -4.80
N VAL A 156 14.12 17.66 -5.28
CA VAL A 156 14.44 17.65 -6.72
C VAL A 156 14.14 16.28 -7.33
N GLU A 157 14.61 15.20 -6.72
CA GLU A 157 14.35 13.84 -7.21
C GLU A 157 12.85 13.51 -7.21
N LYS A 158 12.10 13.94 -6.18
CA LYS A 158 10.65 13.75 -6.11
C LYS A 158 9.92 14.52 -7.21
N MET A 159 10.22 15.81 -7.38
CA MET A 159 9.60 16.65 -8.39
C MET A 159 9.90 16.14 -9.80
N TYR A 160 11.16 15.79 -10.08
CA TYR A 160 11.56 15.19 -11.36
C TYR A 160 10.74 13.93 -11.68
N ARG A 161 10.61 13.01 -10.73
CA ARG A 161 9.81 11.78 -10.92
C ARG A 161 8.33 12.08 -11.15
N PHE A 162 7.75 13.02 -10.41
CA PHE A 162 6.35 13.40 -10.58
C PHE A 162 6.09 14.01 -11.97
N ARG A 163 6.94 14.94 -12.40
CA ARG A 163 6.89 15.55 -13.74
C ARG A 163 6.97 14.49 -14.83
N HIS A 164 7.92 13.57 -14.72
CA HIS A 164 8.08 12.49 -15.70
C HIS A 164 6.86 11.56 -15.75
N GLN A 165 6.32 11.16 -14.59
CA GLN A 165 5.12 10.32 -14.53
C GLN A 165 3.89 11.00 -15.14
N VAL A 166 3.75 12.31 -14.96
CA VAL A 166 2.69 13.10 -15.59
C VAL A 166 2.89 13.18 -17.10
N GLY A 167 4.12 13.42 -17.57
CA GLY A 167 4.45 13.39 -19.00
C GLY A 167 4.18 12.03 -19.65
N GLU A 168 4.50 10.92 -18.98
CA GLU A 168 4.19 9.56 -19.44
C GLU A 168 2.68 9.31 -19.61
N SER A 169 1.83 10.04 -18.89
CA SER A 169 0.37 9.97 -19.01
C SER A 169 -0.20 10.82 -20.17
N GLY A 170 0.65 11.55 -20.90
CA GLY A 170 0.26 12.43 -22.00
C GLY A 170 -0.19 13.83 -21.59
N CYS A 171 -0.05 14.17 -20.30
CA CYS A 171 -0.31 15.50 -19.74
C CYS A 171 0.94 16.40 -19.82
N GLU A 172 0.79 17.70 -19.55
CA GLU A 172 1.95 18.60 -19.47
C GLU A 172 2.74 18.29 -18.19
N GLU A 173 4.07 18.15 -18.26
CA GLU A 173 4.90 17.79 -17.10
C GLU A 173 4.71 18.75 -15.91
N ASP A 174 4.49 20.04 -16.18
CA ASP A 174 4.20 21.06 -15.16
C ASP A 174 2.88 20.81 -14.41
N ASP A 175 1.94 20.00 -14.95
CA ASP A 175 0.73 19.56 -14.23
C ASP A 175 1.08 18.79 -12.94
N ALA A 176 2.31 18.30 -12.79
CA ALA A 176 2.81 17.70 -11.55
C ALA A 176 2.89 18.68 -10.37
N PHE A 177 2.93 19.99 -10.63
CA PHE A 177 2.95 21.02 -9.59
C PHE A 177 1.54 21.40 -9.17
N ASP A 178 0.94 20.63 -8.25
CA ASP A 178 -0.37 20.95 -7.69
C ASP A 178 -0.28 21.50 -6.27
N ALA A 179 -1.38 22.05 -5.75
CA ALA A 179 -1.43 22.55 -4.38
C ALA A 179 -1.15 21.43 -3.35
N ASN A 180 -1.52 20.18 -3.65
CA ASN A 180 -1.30 19.05 -2.76
C ASN A 180 0.19 18.72 -2.59
N LEU A 181 1.02 18.95 -3.62
CA LEU A 181 2.46 18.77 -3.57
C LEU A 181 3.06 19.59 -2.43
N VAL A 182 2.76 20.88 -2.38
CA VAL A 182 3.29 21.79 -1.35
C VAL A 182 2.73 21.47 0.03
N GLU A 183 1.46 21.11 0.14
CA GLU A 183 0.88 20.67 1.41
C GLU A 183 1.54 19.37 1.93
N ASN A 184 1.86 18.44 1.04
CA ASN A 184 2.56 17.21 1.41
C ASN A 184 4.02 17.46 1.78
N MET A 185 4.68 18.40 1.10
CA MET A 185 6.01 18.88 1.47
C MET A 185 6.02 19.47 2.88
N LYS A 186 5.08 20.37 3.20
CA LYS A 186 4.96 21.01 4.52
C LYS A 186 4.72 20.05 5.68
N LYS A 187 4.06 18.91 5.43
CA LYS A 187 3.89 17.85 6.43
C LYS A 187 5.23 17.19 6.84
N ILE A 188 6.23 17.23 5.96
CA ILE A 188 7.56 16.64 6.20
C ILE A 188 8.53 17.73 6.66
N ASP A 189 8.51 18.90 6.02
CA ASP A 189 9.32 20.07 6.35
C ASP A 189 8.46 21.35 6.38
N PRO A 190 8.09 21.86 7.58
CA PRO A 190 7.32 23.10 7.72
C PRO A 190 7.97 24.31 7.03
N ASP A 191 9.30 24.31 6.90
CA ASP A 191 10.09 25.42 6.36
C ASP A 191 10.50 25.17 4.89
N ILE A 192 9.83 24.23 4.20
CA ILE A 192 10.16 23.86 2.81
C ILE A 192 10.20 25.05 1.84
N LEU A 193 9.39 26.08 2.10
CA LEU A 193 9.33 27.27 1.25
C LEU A 193 10.68 27.99 1.16
N ASP A 194 11.52 27.88 2.19
CA ASP A 194 12.82 28.55 2.25
C ASP A 194 13.85 27.92 1.29
N ILE A 195 13.74 26.62 1.01
CA ILE A 195 14.68 25.88 0.15
C ILE A 195 14.08 25.55 -1.23
N LEU A 196 12.79 25.82 -1.44
CA LEU A 196 12.08 25.55 -2.69
C LEU A 196 12.67 26.29 -3.91
N PRO A 197 13.11 27.56 -3.81
CA PRO A 197 13.79 28.24 -4.92
C PRO A 197 15.03 27.47 -5.40
N ASP A 198 15.88 27.02 -4.47
CA ASP A 198 17.09 26.25 -4.78
C ASP A 198 16.74 24.88 -5.38
N CYS A 199 15.65 24.26 -4.92
CA CYS A 199 15.14 23.02 -5.50
C CYS A 199 14.73 23.22 -6.97
N LEU A 200 14.00 24.29 -7.29
CA LEU A 200 13.57 24.58 -8.66
C LEU A 200 14.74 24.98 -9.56
N GLU A 201 15.72 25.70 -9.04
CA GLU A 201 16.97 25.99 -9.78
C GLU A 201 17.69 24.70 -10.15
N LYS A 202 17.90 23.81 -9.17
CA LYS A 202 18.57 22.53 -9.40
C LYS A 202 17.80 21.60 -10.32
N LEU A 203 16.47 21.56 -10.20
CA LEU A 203 15.61 20.79 -11.10
C LEU A 203 15.72 21.29 -12.54
N ALA A 204 15.69 22.61 -12.74
CA ALA A 204 15.86 23.22 -14.06
C ALA A 204 17.21 22.88 -14.70
N GLN A 205 18.27 22.83 -13.89
CA GLN A 205 19.60 22.40 -14.36
C GLN A 205 19.61 20.93 -14.82
N ILE A 206 18.97 20.04 -14.07
CA ILE A 206 18.89 18.61 -14.40
C ILE A 206 18.08 18.37 -15.67
N GLU A 207 16.92 19.02 -15.80
CA GLU A 207 16.03 18.89 -16.97
C GLU A 207 16.48 19.74 -18.16
N GLN A 208 17.52 20.58 -17.98
CA GLN A 208 18.01 21.52 -19.00
C GLN A 208 16.92 22.49 -19.51
N VAL A 209 16.04 22.93 -18.60
CA VAL A 209 14.95 23.88 -18.89
C VAL A 209 15.25 25.26 -18.31
N ASN A 210 14.47 26.26 -18.72
CA ASN A 210 14.62 27.62 -18.20
C ASN A 210 14.08 27.71 -16.77
N HIS A 211 14.95 28.03 -15.81
CA HIS A 211 14.60 28.16 -14.39
C HIS A 211 13.45 29.13 -14.13
N LEU A 212 13.45 30.33 -14.73
CA LEU A 212 12.39 31.32 -14.51
C LEU A 212 11.03 30.80 -14.96
N LYS A 213 10.97 30.14 -16.13
CA LYS A 213 9.72 29.54 -16.61
C LYS A 213 9.22 28.42 -15.69
N LEU A 214 10.13 27.61 -15.17
CA LEU A 214 9.81 26.53 -14.25
C LEU A 214 9.24 27.09 -12.93
N THR A 215 9.86 28.14 -12.39
CA THR A 215 9.37 28.84 -11.20
C THR A 215 8.00 29.47 -11.45
N GLU A 216 7.80 30.19 -12.55
CA GLU A 216 6.50 30.76 -12.91
C GLU A 216 5.41 29.70 -13.04
N ALA A 217 5.72 28.55 -13.64
CA ALA A 217 4.79 27.43 -13.77
C ALA A 217 4.43 26.84 -12.39
N PHE A 218 5.44 26.63 -11.53
CA PHE A 218 5.23 26.18 -10.16
C PHE A 218 4.33 27.15 -9.38
N GLU A 219 4.64 28.45 -9.37
CA GLU A 219 3.85 29.43 -8.63
C GLU A 219 2.41 29.50 -9.14
N LYS A 220 2.22 29.49 -10.47
CA LYS A 220 0.90 29.57 -11.09
C LYS A 220 0.02 28.40 -10.70
N ARG A 221 0.58 27.18 -10.65
CA ARG A 221 -0.20 25.95 -10.45
C ARG A 221 -0.37 25.59 -8.97
N THR A 222 0.63 25.89 -8.14
CA THR A 222 0.56 25.64 -6.70
C THR A 222 -0.11 26.77 -5.93
N GLY A 223 -0.13 27.99 -6.47
CA GLY A 223 -0.61 29.20 -5.81
C GLY A 223 0.37 29.80 -4.80
N TYR A 224 1.57 29.22 -4.65
CA TYR A 224 2.61 29.68 -3.74
C TYR A 224 3.60 30.61 -4.45
N LYS A 225 3.85 31.78 -3.85
CA LYS A 225 4.84 32.74 -4.36
C LYS A 225 6.20 32.48 -3.74
N LEU A 226 7.20 32.28 -4.60
CA LEU A 226 8.60 32.08 -4.27
C LEU A 226 9.31 33.38 -4.66
N GLY A 227 9.75 34.14 -3.65
CA GLY A 227 10.24 35.52 -3.81
C GLY A 227 11.41 35.70 -4.75
#